data_AF-A0A4R2ZPR7-F1
#
_entry.id   AF-A0A4R2ZPR7-F1
#
_cell.length_a   1.000
_cell.length_b   1.000
_cell.length_c   1.000
_cell.angle_alpha   90.00
_cell.angle_beta   90.00
_cell.angle_gamma   90.00
#
_symmetry.space_group_name_H-M   'P 1'
#
loop_
_entity.id
_entity.type
_entity.pdbx_description
1 polymer ?
#
loop_
_entity_poly.entity_id
_entity_poly.type
_entity_poly.pdbx_seq_one_letter_code
_entity_poly.pdbx_strand_id
1 'polypeptide(L)'
;MTAFNSNYIGLTLVAAITASIAATTSAGLGWPVWAMFIGWVTFITGDHSFNGAVRSYLCAAIGIAFGSLAAIGVGTLMPLIDYLAFGAVVFVVAIIVVSLRAAPMLNNISAYFLGLIAFFAAHVPPSITAVTELAAAGALGAAAAFFAHSLQMKMASR
;
A
#
# COMPACT_ATOMS: atom_id res chain seq x y z
N MET A 1 -12.54 2.61 33.34
CA MET A 1 -11.39 2.74 32.41
C MET A 1 -10.33 1.73 32.82
N THR A 2 -10.34 0.52 32.25
CA THR A 2 -9.26 -0.45 32.41
C THR A 2 -8.59 -0.60 31.04
N ALA A 3 -7.82 0.41 30.65
CA ALA A 3 -7.37 0.58 29.25
C ALA A 3 -5.92 0.15 28.97
N PHE A 4 -5.13 -0.21 29.99
CA PHE A 4 -3.74 -0.62 29.81
C PHE A 4 -3.42 -1.79 30.74
N ASN A 5 -3.58 -3.02 30.25
CA ASN A 5 -3.08 -4.21 30.94
C ASN A 5 -1.78 -4.70 30.27
N SER A 6 -1.07 -5.63 30.93
CA SER A 6 0.21 -6.16 30.44
C SER A 6 0.12 -6.73 29.01
N ASN A 7 -1.00 -7.39 28.68
CA ASN A 7 -1.23 -7.95 27.35
C ASN A 7 -1.34 -6.85 26.28
N TYR A 8 -2.10 -5.78 26.55
CA TYR A 8 -2.23 -4.65 25.64
C TYR A 8 -0.87 -3.98 25.37
N ILE A 9 -0.06 -3.80 26.42
CA ILE A 9 1.30 -3.25 26.29
C ILE A 9 2.18 -4.18 25.45
N GLY A 10 2.12 -5.49 25.70
CA GLY A 10 2.87 -6.49 24.93
C GLY A 10 2.53 -6.47 23.44
N LEU A 11 1.24 -6.45 23.09
CA LEU A 11 0.79 -6.37 21.70
C LEU A 11 1.26 -5.06 21.03
N THR A 12 1.18 -3.94 21.76
CA THR A 12 1.64 -2.63 21.28
C THR A 12 3.14 -2.61 21.01
N LEU A 13 3.94 -3.19 21.93
CA LEU A 13 5.39 -3.27 21.78
C LEU A 13 5.79 -4.09 20.56
N VAL A 14 5.11 -5.20 20.28
CA VAL A 14 5.37 -6.00 19.07
C VAL A 14 5.18 -5.15 17.81
N ALA A 15 4.04 -4.46 17.67
CA ALA A 15 3.79 -3.61 16.52
C ALA A 15 4.84 -2.50 16.39
N ALA A 16 5.15 -1.82 17.50
CA ALA A 16 6.12 -0.72 17.51
C ALA A 16 7.53 -1.17 17.12
N ILE A 17 8.00 -2.30 17.66
CA ILE A 17 9.33 -2.86 17.35
C ILE A 17 9.40 -3.30 15.89
N THR A 18 8.38 -4.01 15.39
CA THR A 18 8.38 -4.46 14.01
C THR A 18 8.32 -3.28 13.03
N ALA A 19 7.49 -2.27 13.31
CA ALA A 19 7.44 -1.04 12.51
C ALA A 19 8.76 -0.26 12.54
N SER A 20 9.40 -0.13 13.70
CA SER A 20 10.67 0.60 13.82
C SER A 20 11.82 -0.08 13.09
N ILE A 21 11.90 -1.42 13.15
CA ILE A 21 12.88 -2.20 12.39
C ILE A 21 12.69 -1.96 10.90
N ALA A 22 11.48 -2.15 10.40
CA ALA A 22 11.22 -2.03 8.97
C ALA A 22 11.33 -0.57 8.47
N ALA A 23 11.01 0.43 9.29
CA ALA A 23 11.26 1.83 8.96
C ALA A 23 12.76 2.13 8.87
N THR A 24 13.55 1.60 9.81
CA THR A 24 15.02 1.70 9.79
C THR A 24 15.60 1.02 8.55
N THR A 25 15.09 -0.17 8.20
CA THR A 25 15.49 -0.88 6.98
C THR A 25 15.15 -0.09 5.72
N SER A 26 13.94 0.48 5.63
CA SER A 26 13.54 1.33 4.50
C SER A 26 14.47 2.53 4.36
N ALA A 27 14.73 3.25 5.46
CA ALA A 27 15.63 4.40 5.46
C ALA A 27 17.07 4.02 5.08
N GLY A 28 17.58 2.89 5.59
CA GLY A 28 18.92 2.40 5.28
C GLY A 28 19.10 1.97 3.81
N LEU A 29 18.02 1.58 3.13
CA LEU A 29 18.00 1.27 1.70
C LEU A 29 17.74 2.52 0.83
N GLY A 30 17.56 3.70 1.44
CA GLY A 30 17.22 4.93 0.73
C GLY A 30 15.76 5.01 0.24
N TRP A 31 14.91 4.07 0.67
CA TRP A 31 13.50 4.05 0.28
C TRP A 31 12.64 5.00 1.12
N PRO A 32 11.59 5.59 0.54
CA PRO A 32 10.67 6.46 1.27
C PRO A 32 9.95 5.70 2.40
N VAL A 33 10.25 6.05 3.65
CA VAL A 33 9.68 5.40 4.84
C VAL A 33 8.15 5.49 4.87
N TRP A 34 7.56 6.58 4.35
CA TRP A 34 6.11 6.72 4.27
C TRP A 34 5.46 5.67 3.34
N ALA A 35 6.13 5.27 2.25
CA ALA A 35 5.61 4.28 1.30
C ALA A 35 5.60 2.88 1.92
N MET A 36 6.56 2.59 2.79
CA MET A 36 6.54 1.39 3.64
C MET A 36 5.28 1.37 4.53
N PHE A 37 4.90 2.49 5.15
CA PHE A 37 3.65 2.53 5.91
C PHE A 37 2.39 2.36 5.05
N ILE A 38 2.39 2.78 3.78
CA ILE A 38 1.29 2.45 2.86
C ILE A 38 1.14 0.93 2.70
N GLY A 39 2.25 0.21 2.61
CA GLY A 39 2.27 -1.25 2.61
C GLY A 39 1.69 -1.86 3.89
N TRP A 40 2.03 -1.29 5.05
CA TRP A 40 1.45 -1.69 6.33
C TRP A 40 -0.07 -1.49 6.35
N VAL A 41 -0.56 -0.32 5.93
CA VAL A 41 -2.00 -0.04 5.86
C VAL A 41 -2.69 -0.96 4.87
N THR A 42 -2.04 -1.26 3.74
CA THR A 42 -2.56 -2.21 2.74
C THR A 42 -2.85 -3.57 3.36
N PHE A 43 -1.96 -4.09 4.22
CA PHE A 43 -2.21 -5.35 4.94
C PHE A 43 -3.49 -5.29 5.79
N ILE A 44 -3.73 -4.17 6.49
CA ILE A 44 -4.91 -3.97 7.36
C ILE A 44 -6.22 -3.93 6.55
N THR A 45 -6.16 -3.54 5.27
CA THR A 45 -7.35 -3.52 4.41
C THR A 45 -7.82 -4.90 3.95
N GLY A 46 -6.96 -5.92 4.07
CA GLY A 46 -7.22 -7.28 3.58
C GLY A 46 -7.71 -8.24 4.65
N ASP A 47 -7.90 -9.50 4.25
CA ASP A 47 -7.97 -10.58 5.22
C ASP A 47 -6.57 -10.80 5.82
N HIS A 48 -6.47 -10.79 7.15
CA HIS A 48 -5.19 -10.91 7.88
C HIS A 48 -4.55 -12.33 7.81
N SER A 49 -4.87 -13.07 6.75
CA SER A 49 -4.23 -14.34 6.38
C SER A 49 -2.98 -14.08 5.53
N PHE A 50 -2.10 -15.07 5.40
CA PHE A 50 -0.93 -14.95 4.51
C PHE A 50 -1.36 -14.71 3.05
N ASN A 51 -2.33 -15.49 2.56
CA ASN A 51 -2.84 -15.33 1.19
C ASN A 51 -3.51 -13.96 0.99
N GLY A 52 -4.19 -13.47 2.02
CA GLY A 52 -4.80 -12.15 2.04
C GLY A 52 -3.83 -11.00 2.01
N ALA A 53 -2.75 -11.11 2.78
CA ALA A 53 -1.64 -10.16 2.78
C ALA A 53 -1.03 -10.07 1.37
N VAL A 54 -0.74 -11.21 0.74
CA VAL A 54 -0.19 -11.26 -0.62
C VAL A 54 -1.15 -10.66 -1.63
N ARG A 55 -2.42 -11.04 -1.61
CA ARG A 55 -3.44 -10.53 -2.55
C ARG A 55 -3.68 -9.03 -2.41
N SER A 56 -3.80 -8.55 -1.17
CA SER A 56 -3.99 -7.12 -0.89
C SER A 56 -2.77 -6.31 -1.31
N TYR A 57 -1.56 -6.82 -1.03
CA TYR A 57 -0.34 -6.17 -1.48
C TYR A 57 -0.21 -6.16 -3.01
N LEU A 58 -0.59 -7.25 -3.70
CA LEU A 58 -0.65 -7.26 -5.17
C LEU A 58 -1.61 -6.20 -5.72
N CYS A 59 -2.77 -5.99 -5.08
CA CYS A 59 -3.69 -4.92 -5.46
C CYS A 59 -3.03 -3.54 -5.33
N ALA A 60 -2.30 -3.27 -4.24
CA ALA A 60 -1.56 -2.02 -4.07
C ALA A 60 -0.42 -1.87 -5.08
N ALA A 61 0.35 -2.91 -5.34
CA ALA A 61 1.41 -2.88 -6.35
C ALA A 61 0.87 -2.58 -7.76
N ILE A 62 -0.26 -3.18 -8.14
CA ILE A 62 -0.96 -2.85 -9.39
C ILE A 62 -1.49 -1.41 -9.34
N GLY A 63 -2.00 -0.95 -8.20
CA GLY A 63 -2.40 0.45 -7.99
C GLY A 63 -1.26 1.45 -8.25
N ILE A 64 -0.04 1.16 -7.78
CA ILE A 64 1.16 1.96 -8.06
C ILE A 64 1.43 2.02 -9.57
N ALA A 65 1.34 0.87 -10.25
CA ALA A 65 1.51 0.81 -11.69
C ALA A 65 0.43 1.61 -12.44
N PHE A 66 -0.83 1.54 -12.00
CA PHE A 66 -1.90 2.38 -12.53
C PHE A 66 -1.67 3.87 -12.27
N GLY A 67 -1.08 4.26 -11.13
CA GLY A 67 -0.69 5.64 -10.88
C GLY A 67 0.33 6.16 -11.90
N SER A 68 1.35 5.35 -12.19
CA SER A 68 2.35 5.67 -13.23
C SER A 68 1.71 5.83 -14.61
N LEU A 69 0.85 4.88 -15.01
CA LEU A 69 0.12 4.95 -16.28
C LEU A 69 -0.86 6.13 -16.34
N ALA A 70 -1.50 6.46 -15.22
CA ALA A 70 -2.40 7.60 -15.13
C ALA A 70 -1.64 8.92 -15.30
N ALA A 71 -0.47 9.07 -14.67
CA ALA A 71 0.37 10.25 -14.85
C ALA A 71 0.84 10.42 -16.30
N ILE A 72 1.20 9.33 -16.99
CA ILE A 72 1.48 9.35 -18.43
C ILE A 72 0.24 9.79 -19.21
N GLY A 73 -0.93 9.19 -18.93
CA GLY A 73 -2.19 9.53 -19.58
C GLY A 73 -2.59 11.00 -19.40
N VAL A 74 -2.38 11.57 -18.21
CA VAL A 74 -2.63 13.00 -17.97
C VAL A 74 -1.67 13.83 -18.81
N GLY A 75 -0.38 13.53 -18.80
CA GLY A 75 0.63 14.26 -19.56
C GLY A 75 0.37 14.23 -21.08
N THR A 76 -0.16 13.13 -21.62
CA THR A 76 -0.50 13.03 -23.05
C THR A 76 -1.80 13.75 -23.40
N LEU A 77 -2.80 13.79 -22.52
CA LEU A 77 -4.09 14.45 -22.78
C LEU A 77 -4.07 15.95 -22.49
N MET A 78 -3.17 16.43 -21.62
CA MET A 78 -3.09 17.85 -21.23
C MET A 78 -2.99 18.81 -22.44
N PRO A 79 -2.15 18.57 -23.47
CA PRO A 79 -2.10 19.45 -24.63
C PRO A 79 -3.38 19.46 -25.49
N LEU A 80 -4.26 18.47 -25.33
CA LEU A 80 -5.46 18.29 -26.16
C LEU A 80 -6.72 18.86 -25.52
N ILE A 81 -6.89 18.65 -24.21
CA ILE A 81 -8.12 19.00 -23.48
C ILE A 81 -7.86 19.72 -22.15
N ASP A 82 -6.61 20.17 -21.93
CA ASP A 82 -6.20 20.94 -20.75
C ASP A 82 -6.59 20.21 -19.44
N TYR A 83 -7.07 20.93 -18.42
CA TYR A 83 -7.43 20.42 -17.11
C TYR A 83 -8.46 19.27 -17.12
N LEU A 84 -9.26 19.12 -18.19
CA LEU A 84 -10.19 18.00 -18.32
C LEU A 84 -9.47 16.64 -18.47
N ALA A 85 -8.18 16.64 -18.81
CA ALA A 85 -7.33 15.45 -18.85
C ALA A 85 -7.36 14.67 -17.54
N PHE A 86 -7.34 15.37 -16.40
CA PHE A 86 -7.44 14.72 -15.08
C PHE A 86 -8.77 13.98 -14.92
N GLY A 87 -9.89 14.63 -15.25
CA GLY A 87 -11.21 14.02 -15.15
C GLY A 87 -11.35 12.79 -16.04
N ALA A 88 -10.90 12.89 -17.30
CA ALA A 88 -10.94 11.79 -18.25
C ALA A 88 -10.11 10.58 -17.79
N VAL A 89 -8.87 10.81 -17.36
CA VAL A 89 -7.98 9.74 -16.91
C VAL A 89 -8.47 9.10 -15.61
N VAL A 90 -8.89 9.91 -14.62
CA VAL A 90 -9.45 9.40 -13.36
C VAL A 90 -10.71 8.58 -13.63
N PHE A 91 -11.59 9.01 -14.54
CA PHE A 91 -12.78 8.26 -14.93
C PHE A 91 -12.43 6.87 -15.48
N VAL A 92 -11.47 6.80 -16.41
CA VAL A 92 -11.02 5.52 -16.99
C VAL A 92 -10.39 4.62 -15.92
N VAL A 93 -9.47 5.15 -15.12
CA VAL A 93 -8.80 4.39 -14.05
C VAL A 93 -9.82 3.92 -13.01
N ALA A 94 -10.79 4.75 -12.64
CA ALA A 94 -11.85 4.39 -11.71
C ALA A 94 -12.74 3.27 -12.27
N ILE A 95 -13.12 3.31 -13.55
CA ILE A 95 -13.85 2.20 -14.19
C ILE A 95 -13.05 0.91 -14.05
N ILE A 96 -11.76 0.93 -14.38
CA ILE A 96 -10.89 -0.24 -14.30
C ILE A 96 -10.82 -0.76 -12.86
N VAL A 97 -10.38 0.08 -11.91
CA VAL A 97 -10.16 -0.30 -10.51
C VAL A 97 -11.44 -0.77 -9.83
N VAL A 98 -12.55 -0.06 -10.01
CA VAL A 98 -13.82 -0.44 -9.40
C VAL A 98 -14.36 -1.73 -10.03
N SER A 99 -14.11 -1.99 -11.31
CA SER A 99 -14.51 -3.25 -11.95
C SER A 99 -13.73 -4.46 -11.44
N LEU A 100 -12.50 -4.27 -10.93
CA LEU A 100 -11.70 -5.35 -10.33
C LEU A 100 -12.33 -5.94 -9.06
N ARG A 101 -13.37 -5.33 -8.50
CA ARG A 101 -14.20 -5.95 -7.44
C ARG A 101 -14.81 -7.28 -7.87
N ALA A 102 -14.99 -7.50 -9.17
CA ALA A 102 -15.47 -8.77 -9.72
C ALA A 102 -14.38 -9.85 -9.80
N ALA A 103 -13.10 -9.51 -9.62
CA ALA A 103 -11.99 -10.45 -9.64
C ALA A 103 -11.80 -11.11 -8.25
N PRO A 104 -12.14 -12.40 -8.06
CA PRO A 104 -12.25 -13.00 -6.72
C PRO A 104 -10.94 -13.06 -5.93
N MET A 105 -9.79 -12.98 -6.60
CA MET A 105 -8.47 -13.00 -5.95
C MET A 105 -7.88 -11.60 -5.72
N LEU A 106 -8.38 -10.58 -6.40
CA LEU A 106 -7.80 -9.23 -6.44
C LEU A 106 -8.91 -8.17 -6.27
N ASN A 107 -9.83 -8.40 -5.35
CA ASN A 107 -11.01 -7.54 -5.12
C ASN A 107 -10.81 -6.50 -4.00
N ASN A 108 -9.56 -6.15 -3.66
CA ASN A 108 -9.28 -5.15 -2.64
C ASN A 108 -9.16 -3.74 -3.24
N ILE A 109 -10.32 -3.10 -3.46
CA ILE A 109 -10.42 -1.74 -4.03
C ILE A 109 -9.60 -0.72 -3.23
N SER A 110 -9.64 -0.79 -1.89
CA SER A 110 -8.91 0.13 -1.01
C SER A 110 -7.40 0.05 -1.23
N ALA A 111 -6.85 -1.15 -1.41
CA ALA A 111 -5.44 -1.36 -1.70
C ALA A 111 -5.03 -0.76 -3.07
N TYR A 112 -5.85 -0.89 -4.11
CA TYR A 112 -5.58 -0.23 -5.40
C TYR A 112 -5.48 1.29 -5.25
N PHE A 113 -6.42 1.91 -4.53
CA PHE A 113 -6.38 3.35 -4.29
C PHE A 113 -5.19 3.77 -3.43
N LEU A 114 -4.81 3.00 -2.43
CA LEU A 114 -3.59 3.25 -1.66
C LEU A 114 -2.34 3.24 -2.55
N GLY A 115 -2.24 2.30 -3.49
CA GLY A 115 -1.16 2.27 -4.47
C GLY A 115 -1.16 3.47 -5.43
N LEU A 116 -2.32 3.85 -5.95
CA LEU A 116 -2.51 5.05 -6.77
C LEU A 116 -2.05 6.32 -6.02
N ILE A 117 -2.54 6.48 -4.79
CA ILE A 117 -2.20 7.61 -3.91
C ILE A 117 -0.70 7.61 -3.64
N ALA A 118 -0.08 6.45 -3.37
CA ALA A 118 1.35 6.37 -3.14
C ALA A 118 2.15 6.88 -4.34
N PHE A 119 1.81 6.47 -5.56
CA PHE A 119 2.51 6.96 -6.74
C PHE A 119 2.44 8.49 -6.87
N PHE A 120 1.24 9.07 -6.73
CA PHE A 120 1.09 10.53 -6.82
C PHE A 120 1.74 11.28 -5.65
N ALA A 121 1.70 10.72 -4.43
CA ALA A 121 2.33 11.31 -3.25
C ALA A 121 3.86 11.35 -3.33
N ALA A 122 4.47 10.47 -4.15
CA ALA A 122 5.90 10.47 -4.36
C ALA A 122 6.39 11.70 -5.16
N HIS A 123 5.51 12.36 -5.92
CA HIS A 123 5.86 13.50 -6.77
C HIS A 123 7.06 13.25 -7.71
N VAL A 124 7.21 12.01 -8.17
CA VAL A 124 8.28 11.60 -9.09
C VAL A 124 7.73 11.40 -10.51
N PRO A 125 8.56 11.59 -11.55
CA PRO A 125 8.18 11.25 -12.91
C PRO A 125 7.85 9.75 -13.08
N PRO A 126 6.90 9.40 -13.97
CA PRO A 126 6.62 8.00 -14.32
C PRO A 126 7.86 7.28 -14.82
N SER A 127 8.26 6.22 -14.10
CA SER A 127 9.40 5.38 -14.46
C SER A 127 9.26 3.99 -13.83
N ILE A 128 9.94 3.00 -14.40
CA ILE A 128 10.01 1.66 -13.83
C ILE A 128 10.65 1.73 -12.44
N THR A 129 11.72 2.51 -12.29
CA THR A 129 12.42 2.71 -11.00
C THR A 129 11.46 3.21 -9.92
N ALA A 130 10.69 4.27 -10.18
CA ALA A 130 9.72 4.80 -9.22
C ALA A 130 8.69 3.74 -8.80
N VAL A 131 8.15 2.98 -9.76
CA VAL A 131 7.19 1.90 -9.47
C VAL A 131 7.85 0.82 -8.62
N THR A 132 9.07 0.38 -8.97
CA THR A 132 9.77 -0.69 -8.25
C THR A 132 10.20 -0.28 -6.85
N GLU A 133 10.63 0.97 -6.63
CA GLU A 133 11.03 1.47 -5.31
C GLU A 133 9.82 1.61 -4.38
N LEU A 134 8.72 2.20 -4.87
CA LEU A 134 7.48 2.31 -4.10
C LEU A 134 6.89 0.94 -3.78
N ALA A 135 6.90 0.02 -4.75
CA ALA A 135 6.50 -1.36 -4.52
C ALA A 135 7.42 -2.01 -3.49
N ALA A 136 8.75 -1.97 -3.64
CA ALA A 136 9.67 -2.60 -2.71
C ALA A 136 9.53 -2.07 -1.26
N ALA A 137 9.38 -0.75 -1.10
CA ALA A 137 9.10 -0.13 0.18
C ALA A 137 7.76 -0.62 0.76
N GLY A 138 6.69 -0.62 -0.04
CA GLY A 138 5.39 -1.15 0.36
C GLY A 138 5.42 -2.63 0.73
N ALA A 139 6.17 -3.46 0.00
CA ALA A 139 6.32 -4.89 0.28
C ALA A 139 6.95 -5.12 1.66
N LEU A 140 8.00 -4.35 1.98
CA LEU A 140 8.63 -4.37 3.30
C LEU A 140 7.63 -4.04 4.40
N GLY A 141 6.78 -3.03 4.19
CA GLY A 141 5.74 -2.64 5.14
C GLY A 141 4.64 -3.68 5.33
N ALA A 142 4.15 -4.27 4.23
CA ALA A 142 3.15 -5.33 4.27
C ALA A 142 3.70 -6.58 4.98
N ALA A 143 4.96 -6.95 4.71
CA ALA A 143 5.63 -8.05 5.39
C ALA A 143 5.81 -7.78 6.88
N ALA A 144 6.21 -6.56 7.25
CA ALA A 144 6.32 -6.13 8.64
C ALA A 144 4.97 -6.19 9.38
N ALA A 145 3.90 -5.69 8.76
CA ALA A 145 2.56 -5.74 9.33
C ALA A 145 2.06 -7.18 9.56
N PHE A 146 2.28 -8.06 8.56
CA PHE A 146 1.95 -9.48 8.68
C PHE A 146 2.75 -10.17 9.80
N PHE A 147 4.04 -9.87 9.92
CA PHE A 147 4.89 -10.41 11.00
C PHE A 147 4.42 -9.96 12.37
N ALA A 148 4.14 -8.66 12.54
CA ALA A 148 3.60 -8.11 13.78
C ALA A 148 2.27 -8.78 14.15
N HIS A 149 1.35 -8.90 13.19
CA HIS A 149 0.06 -9.56 13.39
C HIS A 149 0.23 -11.02 13.80
N SER A 150 1.11 -11.76 13.14
CA SER A 150 1.38 -13.17 13.45
C SER A 150 1.92 -13.38 14.87
N LEU A 151 2.84 -12.52 15.32
CA LEU A 151 3.36 -12.55 16.69
C LEU A 151 2.28 -12.18 17.72
N GLN A 152 1.48 -11.16 17.43
CA GLN A 152 0.37 -10.73 18.29
C GLN A 152 -0.67 -11.84 18.47
N MET A 153 -1.06 -12.53 17.39
CA MET A 153 -1.98 -13.66 17.46
C MET A 153 -1.45 -14.80 18.33
N LYS A 154 -0.15 -15.10 18.24
CA LYS A 154 0.51 -16.12 19.07
C LYS A 154 0.59 -15.72 20.55
N MET A 155 0.67 -14.42 20.85
CA MET A 155 0.65 -13.91 22.23
C MET A 155 -0.75 -13.90 22.81
N ALA A 156 -1.76 -13.57 22.01
CA ALA A 156 -3.16 -13.53 22.45
C ALA A 156 -3.78 -14.92 22.61
N SER A 157 -3.22 -15.95 21.97
CA SER A 157 -3.65 -17.35 22.11
C SER A 157 -3.04 -18.07 23.33
N ARG A 158 -2.23 -17.37 24.14
CA ARG A 158 -1.65 -17.87 25.39
C ARG A 158 -2.42 -17.30 26.57
#